data_AF-A0A957XZ12-F1
#
_entry.id   AF-A0A957XZ12-F1
#
_cell.length_a   1.000
_cell.length_b   1.000
_cell.length_c   1.000
_cell.angle_alpha   90.00
_cell.angle_beta   90.00
_cell.angle_gamma   90.00
#
_symmetry.space_group_name_H-M   'P 1'
#
loop_
_entity.id
_entity.type
_entity.pdbx_description
1 polymer ?
#
loop_
_entity_poly.entity_id
_entity_poly.type
_entity_poly.pdbx_seq_one_letter_code
_entity_poly.pdbx_strand_id
1 'polypeptide(L)'
;MNPIDEQPQPLLTEPGNHPPTVKQRIAAGLNRLLDRYQPGEGVVLIVTALIVGVLAGLGSILFRWILEQAAIVFFVWLPAALAQLPAAFAWLSSSGYILLAPILGALPAGWLIARYASEAKGHGVPEVMEAVALRGGRIRPVVPVVKY
;
A
#
# COMPACT_ATOMS: atom_id res chain seq x y z
N MET A 1 32.22 -45.11 -55.90
CA MET A 1 31.85 -45.74 -54.62
C MET A 1 31.72 -44.63 -53.59
N ASN A 2 30.50 -44.15 -53.33
CA ASN A 2 30.18 -43.64 -52.00
C ASN A 2 28.70 -43.99 -51.70
N PRO A 3 28.43 -44.90 -50.77
CA PRO A 3 27.10 -45.30 -50.36
C PRO A 3 26.67 -44.45 -49.15
N ILE A 4 25.82 -43.46 -49.37
CA ILE A 4 25.07 -42.75 -48.33
C ILE A 4 23.91 -42.03 -49.02
N ASP A 5 23.00 -42.84 -49.56
CA ASP A 5 21.64 -42.40 -49.81
C ASP A 5 20.78 -42.88 -48.62
N GLU A 6 19.77 -42.07 -48.28
CA GLU A 6 18.63 -42.41 -47.43
C GLU A 6 18.81 -42.44 -45.89
N GLN A 7 19.10 -41.28 -45.29
CA GLN A 7 18.43 -40.92 -44.03
C GLN A 7 17.25 -40.00 -44.41
N PRO A 8 15.97 -40.36 -44.12
CA PRO A 8 14.86 -39.45 -44.35
C PRO A 8 15.08 -38.21 -43.48
N GLN A 9 15.25 -37.04 -44.10
CA GLN A 9 15.27 -35.79 -43.36
C GLN A 9 13.95 -35.71 -42.56
N PRO A 10 13.99 -35.45 -41.25
CA PRO A 10 12.75 -35.24 -40.50
C PRO A 10 12.05 -34.05 -41.13
N LEU A 11 10.84 -34.28 -41.65
CA LEU A 11 9.94 -33.24 -42.13
C LEU A 11 10.01 -32.08 -41.13
N LEU A 12 10.62 -30.98 -41.55
CA LEU A 12 10.50 -29.71 -40.85
C LEU A 12 9.00 -29.43 -40.86
N THR A 13 8.35 -29.76 -39.73
CA THR A 13 6.99 -29.33 -39.48
C THR A 13 7.06 -27.82 -39.56
N GLU A 14 6.54 -27.26 -40.64
CA GLU A 14 6.42 -25.81 -40.77
C GLU A 14 5.84 -25.31 -39.46
N PRO A 15 6.45 -24.28 -38.81
CA PRO A 15 5.90 -23.74 -37.58
C PRO A 15 4.45 -23.40 -37.89
N GLY A 16 3.54 -24.18 -37.29
CA GLY A 16 2.14 -24.18 -37.66
C GLY A 16 1.67 -22.75 -37.75
N ASN A 17 1.15 -22.38 -38.92
CA ASN A 17 0.44 -21.13 -39.14
C ASN A 17 -0.84 -21.20 -38.31
N HIS A 18 -0.70 -21.13 -36.98
CA HIS A 18 -1.81 -21.09 -36.07
C HIS A 18 -2.48 -19.74 -36.31
N PRO A 19 -3.76 -19.73 -36.75
CA PRO A 19 -4.48 -18.47 -36.86
C PRO A 19 -4.34 -17.75 -35.52
N PRO A 20 -4.06 -16.44 -35.54
CA PRO A 20 -3.81 -15.68 -34.32
C PRO A 20 -4.95 -15.95 -33.36
N THR A 21 -4.61 -16.48 -32.19
CA THR A 21 -5.59 -16.92 -31.21
C THR A 21 -6.48 -15.72 -30.88
N VAL A 22 -7.77 -15.93 -30.60
CA VAL A 22 -8.73 -14.84 -30.34
C VAL A 22 -8.18 -13.82 -29.31
N LYS A 23 -7.41 -14.29 -28.32
CA LYS A 23 -6.68 -13.46 -27.35
C LYS A 23 -5.69 -12.47 -27.99
N GLN A 24 -4.95 -12.87 -29.03
CA GLN A 24 -3.99 -12.02 -29.74
C GLN A 24 -4.68 -10.98 -30.62
N ARG A 25 -5.84 -11.30 -31.20
CA ARG A 25 -6.65 -10.33 -31.98
C ARG A 25 -7.29 -9.27 -31.08
N ILE A 26 -7.75 -9.69 -29.89
CA ILE A 26 -8.29 -8.77 -28.87
C ILE A 26 -7.16 -7.89 -28.30
N ALA A 27 -6.00 -8.46 -27.96
CA ALA A 27 -4.85 -7.71 -27.46
C ALA A 27 -4.33 -6.69 -28.50
N ALA A 28 -4.28 -7.07 -29.78
CA ALA A 28 -3.90 -6.16 -30.86
C ALA A 28 -4.93 -5.04 -31.10
N GLY A 29 -6.23 -5.31 -30.92
CA GLY A 29 -7.28 -4.30 -30.98
C GLY A 29 -7.22 -3.31 -29.82
N LEU A 30 -6.96 -3.82 -28.61
CA LEU A 30 -6.81 -3.00 -27.40
C LEU A 30 -5.59 -2.08 -27.50
N ASN A 31 -4.43 -2.62 -27.94
CA ASN A 31 -3.22 -1.84 -28.14
C ASN A 31 -3.37 -0.78 -29.23
N ARG A 32 -4.14 -1.04 -30.30
CA ARG A 32 -4.40 -0.04 -31.35
C ARG A 32 -5.36 1.07 -30.91
N LEU A 33 -6.25 0.80 -29.94
CA LEU A 33 -7.08 1.84 -29.32
C LEU A 33 -6.29 2.68 -28.31
N LEU A 34 -5.35 2.06 -27.59
CA LEU A 34 -4.39 2.72 -26.70
C LEU A 34 -3.38 3.58 -27.47
N ASP A 35 -2.83 3.11 -28.59
CA ASP A 35 -1.87 3.89 -29.41
C ASP A 35 -2.50 5.10 -30.10
N ARG A 36 -3.82 5.06 -30.37
CA ARG A 36 -4.54 6.21 -30.94
C ARG A 36 -4.80 7.32 -29.92
N TYR A 37 -4.69 7.00 -28.64
CA TYR A 37 -4.72 7.92 -27.52
C TYR A 37 -3.37 7.86 -26.81
N GLN A 38 -2.29 8.39 -27.42
CA GLN A 38 -1.11 8.80 -26.67
C GLN A 38 -1.57 9.85 -25.65
N PRO A 39 -1.83 9.50 -24.38
CA PRO A 39 -2.32 10.47 -23.42
C PRO A 39 -1.13 11.37 -23.14
N GLY A 40 -1.26 12.67 -23.40
CA GLY A 40 -0.18 13.62 -23.11
C GLY A 40 0.30 13.42 -21.67
N GLU A 41 1.60 13.48 -21.43
CA GLU A 41 2.21 13.21 -20.11
C GLU A 41 1.48 13.95 -18.97
N GLY A 42 0.96 15.15 -19.25
CA GLY A 42 0.11 15.91 -18.32
C GLY A 42 -1.18 15.19 -17.90
N VAL A 43 -1.89 14.50 -18.80
CA VAL A 43 -3.11 13.73 -18.47
C VAL A 43 -2.77 12.56 -17.56
N VAL A 44 -1.67 11.84 -17.85
CA VAL A 44 -1.21 10.73 -17.01
C VAL A 44 -0.85 11.22 -15.61
N LEU A 45 -0.14 12.34 -15.50
CA LEU A 45 0.22 12.95 -14.23
C LEU A 45 -1.01 13.42 -13.45
N ILE A 46 -1.97 14.09 -14.10
CA ILE A 46 -3.21 14.57 -13.47
C ILE A 46 -4.06 13.39 -12.95
N VAL A 47 -4.26 12.35 -13.76
CA VAL A 47 -5.04 11.17 -13.35
C VAL A 47 -4.36 10.45 -12.19
N THR A 48 -3.05 10.25 -12.26
CA THR A 48 -2.29 9.59 -11.18
C THR A 48 -2.31 10.42 -9.90
N ALA A 49 -2.12 11.75 -10.00
CA ALA A 49 -2.20 12.66 -8.86
C ALA A 49 -3.59 12.67 -8.22
N LEU A 50 -4.65 12.63 -9.04
CA LEU A 50 -6.03 12.54 -8.55
C LEU A 50 -6.26 11.24 -7.77
N ILE A 51 -5.82 10.11 -8.31
CA ILE A 51 -5.94 8.80 -7.64
C ILE A 51 -5.20 8.81 -6.31
N VAL A 52 -3.94 9.26 -6.30
CA VAL A 52 -3.13 9.32 -5.08
C VAL A 52 -3.76 10.27 -4.05
N GLY A 53 -4.26 11.43 -4.48
CA GLY A 53 -4.93 12.40 -3.62
C GLY A 53 -6.21 11.85 -2.99
N VAL A 54 -7.05 11.16 -3.77
CA VAL A 54 -8.28 10.52 -3.25
C VAL A 54 -7.94 9.41 -2.26
N LEU A 55 -6.98 8.56 -2.58
CA LEU A 55 -6.56 7.48 -1.68
C LEU A 55 -5.98 8.02 -0.37
N ALA A 56 -5.13 9.04 -0.43
CA ALA A 56 -4.58 9.69 0.76
C ALA A 56 -5.68 10.38 1.59
N GLY A 57 -6.63 11.05 0.93
CA GLY A 57 -7.78 11.67 1.60
C GLY A 57 -8.67 10.66 2.31
N LEU A 58 -9.03 9.55 1.66
CA LEU A 58 -9.80 8.47 2.27
C LEU A 58 -9.04 7.82 3.43
N GLY A 59 -7.74 7.57 3.26
CA GLY A 59 -6.88 7.07 4.33
C GLY A 59 -6.83 8.00 5.54
N SER A 60 -6.81 9.32 5.32
CA SER A 60 -6.84 10.33 6.39
C SER A 60 -8.16 10.31 7.17
N ILE A 61 -9.30 10.18 6.47
CA ILE A 61 -10.62 10.08 7.12
C ILE A 61 -10.71 8.81 7.97
N LEU A 62 -10.27 7.67 7.43
CA LEU A 62 -10.25 6.41 8.16
C LEU A 62 -9.35 6.50 9.40
N PHE A 63 -8.14 7.05 9.24
CA PHE A 63 -7.21 7.25 10.35
C PHE A 63 -7.82 8.13 11.44
N ARG A 64 -8.44 9.24 11.05
CA ARG A 64 -9.14 10.12 11.97
C ARG A 64 -10.26 9.40 12.71
N TRP A 65 -11.07 8.61 12.01
CA TRP A 65 -12.14 7.83 12.64
C TRP A 65 -11.60 6.85 13.67
N ILE A 66 -10.50 6.15 13.37
CA ILE A 66 -9.85 5.23 14.33
C ILE A 66 -9.36 5.99 15.58
N LEU A 67 -8.76 7.17 15.41
CA LEU A 67 -8.33 8.00 16.53
C LEU A 67 -9.51 8.46 17.39
N GLU A 68 -10.64 8.84 16.78
CA GLU A 68 -11.85 9.22 17.50
C GLU A 68 -12.43 8.03 18.29
N GLN A 69 -12.46 6.82 17.71
CA GLN A 69 -12.89 5.62 18.42
C GLN A 69 -11.96 5.29 19.60
N ALA A 70 -10.64 5.35 19.38
CA ALA A 70 -9.67 5.17 20.45
C ALA A 70 -9.88 6.19 21.56
N ALA A 71 -10.07 7.46 21.23
CA ALA A 71 -10.34 8.52 22.20
C ALA A 71 -11.62 8.23 23.01
N ILE A 72 -12.71 7.79 22.38
CA ILE A 72 -13.94 7.42 23.10
C ILE A 72 -13.67 6.28 24.08
N VAL A 73 -12.97 5.22 23.66
CA VAL A 73 -12.63 4.09 24.53
C VAL A 73 -11.78 4.56 25.73
N PHE A 74 -10.77 5.39 25.50
CA PHE A 74 -9.84 5.81 26.53
C PHE A 74 -10.36 6.95 27.44
N PHE A 75 -11.22 7.83 26.95
CA PHE A 75 -11.69 9.00 27.70
C PHE A 75 -13.14 8.87 28.20
N VAL A 76 -13.94 7.94 27.66
CA VAL A 76 -15.32 7.70 28.13
C VAL A 76 -15.42 6.36 28.86
N TRP A 77 -14.96 5.28 28.23
CA TRP A 77 -15.12 3.94 28.82
C TRP A 77 -14.12 3.65 29.94
N LEU A 78 -12.85 4.04 29.79
CA LEU A 78 -11.83 3.79 30.80
C LEU A 78 -12.11 4.50 32.15
N PRO A 79 -12.48 5.80 32.19
CA PRO A 79 -12.83 6.45 33.46
C PRO A 79 -14.11 5.86 34.06
N ALA A 80 -15.10 5.50 33.24
CA ALA A 80 -16.32 4.85 33.70
C ALA A 80 -16.06 3.46 34.31
N ALA A 81 -15.08 2.71 33.80
CA ALA A 81 -14.65 1.45 34.40
C ALA A 81 -13.88 1.67 35.71
N LEU A 82 -12.99 2.66 35.75
CA LEU A 82 -12.19 3.00 36.95
C LEU A 82 -13.04 3.59 38.08
N ALA A 83 -14.14 4.27 37.77
CA ALA A 83 -15.06 4.83 38.76
C ALA A 83 -15.79 3.76 39.59
N GLN A 84 -15.80 2.50 39.14
CA GLN A 84 -16.41 1.36 39.84
C GLN A 84 -15.45 0.73 40.87
N LEU A 85 -14.20 1.19 40.93
CA LEU A 85 -13.20 0.67 41.86
C LEU A 85 -13.37 1.25 43.28
N PRO A 86 -12.89 0.54 44.31
CA PRO A 86 -12.93 1.02 45.69
C PRO A 86 -12.25 2.38 45.88
N ALA A 87 -12.70 3.16 46.86
CA ALA A 87 -12.21 4.53 47.13
C ALA A 87 -10.68 4.66 47.29
N ALA A 88 -9.99 3.56 47.66
CA ALA A 88 -8.52 3.49 47.68
C ALA A 88 -7.86 3.81 46.31
N PHE A 89 -8.59 3.62 45.21
CA PHE A 89 -8.15 3.92 43.84
C PHE A 89 -8.80 5.18 43.24
N ALA A 90 -9.51 5.99 44.02
CA ALA A 90 -10.17 7.21 43.53
C ALA A 90 -9.18 8.27 42.99
N TRP A 91 -7.91 8.23 43.41
CA TRP A 91 -6.85 9.08 42.85
C TRP A 91 -6.54 8.73 41.38
N LEU A 92 -6.74 7.46 41.00
CA LEU A 92 -6.54 6.97 39.63
C LEU A 92 -7.62 7.49 38.68
N SER A 93 -8.86 7.63 39.16
CA SER A 93 -9.98 8.14 38.36
C SER A 93 -9.99 9.66 38.20
N SER A 94 -9.36 10.42 39.10
CA SER A 94 -9.34 11.89 39.03
C SER A 94 -8.20 12.48 38.18
N SER A 95 -6.98 11.95 38.32
CA SER A 95 -5.80 12.52 37.61
C SER A 95 -4.92 11.46 36.95
N GLY A 96 -4.88 10.24 37.48
CA GLY A 96 -4.02 9.17 36.95
C GLY A 96 -4.45 8.62 35.58
N TYR A 97 -5.74 8.65 35.26
CA TYR A 97 -6.27 8.10 34.02
C TYR A 97 -5.77 8.87 32.78
N ILE A 98 -5.48 10.17 32.89
CA ILE A 98 -4.97 11.01 31.80
C ILE A 98 -3.62 10.51 31.30
N LEU A 99 -2.82 9.90 32.18
CA LEU A 99 -1.55 9.27 31.83
C LEU A 99 -1.72 7.80 31.43
N LEU A 100 -2.58 7.05 32.12
CA LEU A 100 -2.80 5.62 31.82
C LEU A 100 -3.45 5.38 30.46
N ALA A 101 -4.40 6.22 30.08
CA ALA A 101 -5.10 6.14 28.80
C ALA A 101 -4.15 6.11 27.59
N PRO A 102 -3.26 7.12 27.38
CA PRO A 102 -2.32 7.10 26.28
C PRO A 102 -1.28 5.99 26.42
N ILE A 103 -0.88 5.59 27.62
CA ILE A 103 0.07 4.48 27.81
C ILE A 103 -0.54 3.15 27.36
N LEU A 104 -1.79 2.86 27.77
CA LEU A 104 -2.50 1.64 27.39
C LEU A 104 -2.88 1.61 25.91
N GLY A 105 -3.12 2.77 25.29
CA GLY A 105 -3.30 2.87 23.84
C GLY A 105 -2.01 2.75 23.05
N ALA A 106 -0.95 3.43 23.51
CA ALA A 106 0.32 3.52 22.80
C ALA A 106 1.20 2.28 22.98
N LEU A 107 1.07 1.50 24.05
CA LEU A 107 1.83 0.26 24.25
C LEU A 107 1.54 -0.80 23.16
N PRO A 108 0.29 -1.25 22.97
CA PRO A 108 -0.03 -2.24 21.95
C PRO A 108 0.14 -1.67 20.55
N ALA A 109 -0.25 -0.40 20.32
CA ALA A 109 -0.05 0.26 19.03
C ALA A 109 1.46 0.39 18.70
N GLY A 110 2.26 0.81 19.68
CA GLY A 110 3.71 0.94 19.54
C GLY A 110 4.41 -0.41 19.37
N TRP A 111 3.95 -1.46 20.06
CA TRP A 111 4.45 -2.83 19.85
C TRP A 111 4.12 -3.35 18.46
N LEU A 112 2.88 -3.13 17.99
CA LEU A 112 2.45 -3.50 16.65
C LEU A 112 3.30 -2.77 15.58
N ILE A 113 3.47 -1.46 15.73
CA ILE A 113 4.32 -0.66 14.83
C ILE A 113 5.77 -1.13 14.89
N ALA A 114 6.31 -1.40 16.09
CA ALA A 114 7.69 -1.86 16.24
C ALA A 114 7.92 -3.25 15.62
N ARG A 115 6.92 -4.13 15.61
CA ARG A 115 7.04 -5.51 15.11
C ARG A 115 6.74 -5.65 13.63
N TYR A 116 5.79 -4.88 13.11
CA TYR A 116 5.25 -5.01 11.74
C TYR A 116 5.57 -3.82 10.83
N ALA A 117 5.86 -2.65 11.40
CA ALA A 117 6.15 -1.42 10.64
C ALA A 117 7.42 -0.72 11.17
N SER A 118 8.45 -1.52 11.52
CA SER A 118 9.75 -1.01 12.00
C SER A 118 10.40 -0.04 11.01
N GLU A 119 10.08 -0.20 9.71
CA GLU A 119 10.55 0.63 8.60
C GLU A 119 9.82 2.00 8.51
N ALA A 120 8.66 2.15 9.16
CA ALA A 120 7.94 3.43 9.24
C ALA A 120 8.54 4.41 10.26
N LYS A 121 9.63 4.03 10.94
CA LYS A 121 10.37 4.88 11.88
C LYS A 121 11.33 5.87 11.19
N GLY A 122 11.46 5.78 9.86
CA GLY A 122 12.21 6.75 9.06
C GLY A 122 11.57 8.14 9.04
N HIS A 123 12.37 9.18 8.82
CA HIS A 123 11.87 10.56 8.77
C HIS A 123 11.18 10.75 7.41
N GLY A 124 9.87 10.50 7.35
CA GLY A 124 9.14 10.45 6.08
C GLY A 124 9.24 11.73 5.24
N VAL A 125 9.31 12.91 5.87
CA VAL A 125 9.38 14.19 5.14
C VAL A 125 10.76 14.43 4.52
N PRO A 126 11.89 14.36 5.26
CA PRO A 126 13.23 14.45 4.69
C PRO A 126 13.51 13.43 3.57
N GLU A 127 13.05 12.20 3.72
CA GLU A 127 13.31 11.12 2.74
C GLU A 127 12.61 11.38 1.41
N VAL A 128 11.38 11.91 1.46
CA VAL A 128 10.63 12.35 0.27
C VAL A 128 11.29 13.60 -0.33
N MET A 129 11.69 14.57 0.50
CA MET A 129 12.38 15.77 0.04
C MET A 129 13.71 15.44 -0.66
N GLU A 130 14.50 14.52 -0.10
CA GLU A 130 15.75 14.06 -0.71
C GLU A 130 15.49 13.33 -2.04
N ALA A 131 14.48 12.46 -2.10
CA ALA A 131 14.15 11.74 -3.33
C ALA A 131 13.71 12.70 -4.45
N VAL A 132 12.94 13.74 -4.12
CA VAL A 132 12.54 14.78 -5.08
C VAL A 132 13.74 15.61 -5.52
N ALA A 133 14.60 16.03 -4.58
CA ALA A 133 15.74 16.90 -4.89
C ALA A 133 16.90 16.19 -5.61
N LEU A 134 17.21 14.94 -5.25
CA LEU A 134 18.43 14.24 -5.68
C LEU A 134 18.17 13.02 -6.58
N ARG A 135 16.96 12.45 -6.58
CA ARG A 135 16.64 11.17 -7.25
C ARG A 135 15.52 11.26 -8.27
N GLY A 136 15.20 12.48 -8.74
CA GLY A 136 14.16 12.71 -9.74
C GLY A 136 12.77 12.25 -9.30
N GLY A 137 12.49 12.25 -7.99
CA GLY A 137 11.22 11.80 -7.43
C GLY A 137 11.05 10.28 -7.30
N ARG A 138 12.07 9.48 -7.63
CA ARG A 138 12.03 8.02 -7.47
C ARG A 138 12.32 7.61 -6.03
N ILE A 139 11.25 7.46 -5.24
CA ILE A 139 11.30 6.88 -3.90
C ILE A 139 11.44 5.36 -4.04
N ARG A 140 12.41 4.76 -3.33
CA ARG A 140 12.51 3.28 -3.26
C ARG A 140 11.26 2.77 -2.55
N PRO A 141 10.43 1.91 -3.17
CA PRO A 141 9.21 1.42 -2.56
C PRO A 141 9.59 0.37 -1.53
N VAL A 142 10.00 0.81 -0.36
CA VAL A 142 10.14 -0.07 0.79
C VAL A 142 8.75 -0.14 1.44
N VAL A 143 8.03 -1.16 0.97
CA VAL A 143 6.88 -1.82 1.59
C VAL A 143 5.55 -1.05 1.68
N PRO A 144 4.81 -0.88 0.56
CA PRO A 144 3.36 -0.72 0.61
C PRO A 144 2.60 -2.07 0.73
N VAL A 145 3.28 -3.21 0.51
CA VAL A 145 2.61 -4.52 0.37
C VAL A 145 2.23 -5.17 1.71
N VAL A 146 2.79 -4.71 2.83
CA VAL A 146 2.49 -5.24 4.18
C VAL A 146 1.61 -4.28 5.01
N LYS A 147 1.12 -3.19 4.40
CA LYS A 147 0.56 -2.04 5.14
C LYS A 147 -0.97 -1.86 5.07
N TYR A 148 -1.73 -2.95 4.98
CA TYR A 148 -3.18 -2.97 5.25
C TYR A 148 -3.48 -3.79 6.49
#